data_AF-A0A377VCG1-F1
#
_entry.id   AF-A0A377VCG1-F1
#
_cell.length_a   1.000
_cell.length_b   1.000
_cell.length_c   1.000
_cell.angle_alpha   90.00
_cell.angle_beta   90.00
_cell.angle_gamma   90.00
#
_symmetry.space_group_name_H-M   'P 1'
#
loop_
_entity.id
_entity.type
_entity.pdbx_description
1 polymer ?
#
loop_
_entity_poly.entity_id
_entity_poly.type
_entity_poly.pdbx_seq_one_letter_code
_entity_poly.pdbx_strand_id
1 'polypeptide(L)'
;MAKHRQLGGNEHHSLAQPLVVGQTSTDNSVFDSVQFRGVQLGTDAEMRPSSQTGFAPVIRGVANSNARVEVRQNNYLIYSENVPAGPFELNDISAVNRSGDFYVTVIEADGSQTTFTVAYTTLPQLVRAGQWNYQLSAGKYHDGADGYAPALMQSSLSYGLNNTFTLYGGALAAENYRAGAFGVGSNLGEIGALSADYTLAGTTLANGQRKQGGSVRFLYAKSFLSSKTDFQIAGYRYSTAGYYSLSDAVNERRRWHNGLYENDYWPSDEDESWQASAPQHYYTSWFYNKKHRFDISARQTLGKNSAFFLNFSQQNYWNSSGSDISLQAGFNSTIHNVNYGLYYQNTRSHFTHDDNSITLRVSIPFTLQENRRINTAFTLAHSKSSGTSGQAGVNGTLLDDGRLSWAVTSAYDDTSHSTNSASLGYLGQYGNLYTGYAYSKSHRQASLNLSGGVVAHRGGVTLSQPLGSTFALVEAKDAQGVGIENQTGVRIDPFGYAVVPQSVPYRVNSVALNPQDFDAFLDVPNAVADTVPTRGAITRVRFDTFRGYSVLIHTTLADGSYPPLGAELYRASGISNGLVGREEMSMSAESIQAKNCR
;
A
#
# COMPACT_ATOMS: atom_id res chain seq x y z
N MET A 1 19.06 19.78 -7.05
CA MET A 1 20.36 19.76 -6.35
C MET A 1 20.23 20.56 -5.07
N ALA A 2 20.22 19.90 -3.91
CA ALA A 2 20.46 20.54 -2.62
C ALA A 2 21.16 19.51 -1.74
N LYS A 3 22.43 19.76 -1.41
CA LYS A 3 23.23 18.99 -0.45
C LYS A 3 22.92 19.57 0.93
N HIS A 4 22.41 18.77 1.86
CA HIS A 4 22.38 19.14 3.27
C HIS A 4 23.39 18.31 4.06
N ARG A 5 24.29 19.05 4.70
CA ARG A 5 25.36 18.59 5.58
C ARG A 5 24.77 18.55 6.99
N GLN A 6 24.79 17.37 7.63
CA GLN A 6 24.36 17.23 9.02
C GLN A 6 25.45 17.77 9.96
N LEU A 7 25.06 18.67 10.85
CA LEU A 7 25.74 18.97 12.10
C LEU A 7 24.70 18.81 13.22
N GLY A 8 25.08 18.12 14.28
CA GLY A 8 24.17 17.66 15.33
C GLY A 8 23.82 18.71 16.39
N GLY A 9 22.77 18.38 17.15
CA GLY A 9 22.37 19.04 18.39
C GLY A 9 21.00 19.69 18.32
N ASN A 10 20.00 19.06 18.93
CA ASN A 10 18.68 19.59 19.31
C ASN A 10 18.05 20.61 18.35
N GLU A 11 17.50 20.15 17.23
CA GLU A 11 16.64 20.98 16.39
C GLU A 11 15.37 20.22 16.03
N HIS A 12 14.22 20.85 16.28
CA HIS A 12 12.95 20.48 15.66
C HIS A 12 13.21 20.34 14.16
N HIS A 13 13.30 19.09 13.67
CA HIS A 13 13.49 18.83 12.24
C HIS A 13 12.40 19.60 11.49
N SER A 14 12.81 20.62 10.73
CA SER A 14 11.95 21.28 9.77
C SER A 14 11.48 20.18 8.83
N LEU A 15 10.26 19.67 9.04
CA LEU A 15 9.69 18.62 8.20
C LEU A 15 9.70 19.17 6.77
N ALA A 16 10.58 18.63 5.92
CA ALA A 16 10.59 18.96 4.51
C ALA A 16 9.18 18.65 3.97
N GLN A 17 8.56 19.62 3.34
CA GLN A 17 7.18 19.47 2.87
C GLN A 17 7.23 19.11 1.39
N PRO A 18 6.72 17.95 0.95
CA PRO A 18 6.59 17.70 -0.48
C PRO A 18 5.74 18.79 -1.13
N LEU A 19 6.31 19.41 -2.16
CA LEU A 19 5.58 20.22 -3.13
C LEU A 19 5.28 19.34 -4.33
N VAL A 20 3.99 19.10 -4.60
CA VAL A 20 3.53 18.36 -5.78
C VAL A 20 2.96 19.35 -6.78
N VAL A 21 3.39 19.26 -8.03
CA VAL A 21 2.86 20.07 -9.14
C VAL A 21 2.37 19.12 -10.22
N GLY A 22 1.13 19.28 -10.66
CA GLY A 22 0.53 18.43 -11.69
C GLY A 22 -0.85 17.92 -11.27
N GLN A 23 -1.20 16.71 -11.72
CA GLN A 23 -2.45 16.05 -11.34
C GLN A 23 -2.24 15.24 -10.06
N THR A 24 -3.11 15.44 -9.08
CA THR A 24 -3.08 14.71 -7.82
C THR A 24 -4.46 14.78 -7.14
N SER A 25 -4.56 14.21 -5.94
CA SER A 25 -5.79 14.20 -5.14
C SER A 25 -5.55 14.82 -3.77
N THR A 26 -6.53 15.54 -3.25
CA THR A 26 -6.51 16.02 -1.86
C THR A 26 -6.64 14.84 -0.88
N ASP A 27 -6.23 15.04 0.36
CA ASP A 27 -6.50 14.09 1.44
C ASP A 27 -8.01 14.00 1.74
N ASN A 28 -8.40 12.97 2.49
CA ASN A 28 -9.78 12.74 2.95
C ASN A 28 -9.92 12.94 4.47
N SER A 29 -9.05 13.76 5.07
CA SER A 29 -9.11 14.03 6.50
C SER A 29 -10.36 14.88 6.79
N VAL A 30 -10.38 16.11 6.30
CA VAL A 30 -11.46 17.05 6.61
C VAL A 30 -12.61 16.94 5.62
N PHE A 31 -12.32 17.10 4.33
CA PHE A 31 -13.31 17.09 3.25
C PHE A 31 -13.25 15.77 2.48
N ASP A 32 -14.26 15.53 1.63
CA ASP A 32 -14.20 14.43 0.66
C ASP A 32 -13.02 14.66 -0.31
N SER A 33 -12.24 13.61 -0.58
CA SER A 33 -11.09 13.70 -1.49
C SER A 33 -11.51 14.06 -2.91
N VAL A 34 -10.88 15.07 -3.48
CA VAL A 34 -11.09 15.50 -4.86
C VAL A 34 -9.81 15.43 -5.66
N GLN A 35 -9.92 14.99 -6.92
CA GLN A 35 -8.83 15.05 -7.87
C GLN A 35 -8.76 16.46 -8.49
N PHE A 36 -7.53 16.96 -8.68
CA PHE A 36 -7.30 18.29 -9.22
C PHE A 36 -5.97 18.36 -9.98
N ARG A 37 -5.84 19.37 -10.84
CA ARG A 37 -4.59 19.75 -11.50
C ARG A 37 -4.11 21.08 -10.95
N GLY A 38 -2.95 21.10 -10.30
CA GLY A 38 -2.41 22.31 -9.70
C GLY A 38 -1.18 22.07 -8.85
N VAL A 39 -1.13 22.77 -7.71
CA VAL A 39 -0.03 22.72 -6.74
C VAL A 39 -0.56 22.25 -5.40
N GLN A 40 0.19 21.37 -4.74
CA GLN A 40 -0.10 20.85 -3.42
C GLN A 40 1.13 20.96 -2.54
N LEU A 41 0.95 21.44 -1.31
CA LEU A 41 1.94 21.45 -0.26
C LEU A 41 1.34 20.77 0.96
N GLY A 42 2.04 19.83 1.59
CA GLY A 42 1.52 19.21 2.81
C GLY A 42 2.55 18.38 3.54
N THR A 43 2.16 17.82 4.67
CA THR A 43 3.01 16.91 5.46
C THR A 43 3.10 15.53 4.80
N ASP A 44 4.31 15.00 4.62
CA ASP A 44 4.52 13.58 4.24
C ASP A 44 4.71 12.73 5.51
N ALA A 45 3.75 11.84 5.79
CA ALA A 45 3.85 10.95 6.95
C ALA A 45 4.99 9.92 6.82
N GLU A 46 5.44 9.61 5.59
CA GLU A 46 6.54 8.66 5.36
C GLU A 46 7.92 9.26 5.67
N MET A 47 8.05 10.59 5.71
CA MET A 47 9.29 11.24 6.16
C MET A 47 9.53 11.07 7.67
N ARG A 48 8.49 10.70 8.43
CA ARG A 48 8.64 10.31 9.84
C ARG A 48 9.24 8.90 9.92
N PRO A 49 10.01 8.57 10.97
CA PRO A 49 10.39 7.20 11.26
C PRO A 49 9.17 6.26 11.22
N SER A 50 9.35 5.00 10.80
CA SER A 50 8.24 4.02 10.71
C SER A 50 7.48 3.87 12.01
N SER A 51 8.19 4.01 13.14
CA SER A 51 7.66 4.05 14.50
C SER A 51 6.69 5.19 14.80
N GLN A 52 6.70 6.24 13.98
CA GLN A 52 5.90 7.45 14.17
C GLN A 52 4.92 7.70 13.02
N THR A 53 4.80 6.77 12.07
CA THR A 53 3.81 6.84 11.00
C THR A 53 2.43 6.39 11.52
N GLY A 54 1.38 7.13 11.17
CA GLY A 54 0.01 6.87 11.65
C GLY A 54 -0.20 7.18 13.14
N PHE A 55 -1.43 7.06 13.62
CA PHE A 55 -1.74 7.21 15.04
C PHE A 55 -1.30 5.98 15.84
N ALA A 56 -0.60 6.19 16.94
CA ALA A 56 -0.54 5.28 18.07
C ALA A 56 -0.46 6.12 19.36
N PRO A 57 -1.08 5.69 20.47
CA PRO A 57 -1.03 6.41 21.73
C PRO A 57 0.41 6.47 22.23
N VAL A 58 0.81 7.63 22.75
CA VAL A 58 2.08 7.80 23.45
C VAL A 58 1.97 7.14 24.82
N ILE A 59 2.83 6.18 25.13
CA ILE A 59 2.76 5.49 26.42
C ILE A 59 3.54 6.29 27.45
N ARG A 60 2.87 6.74 28.52
CA ARG A 60 3.48 7.46 29.64
C ARG A 60 3.39 6.60 30.90
N GLY A 61 4.46 6.56 31.68
CA GLY A 61 4.54 5.84 32.95
C GLY A 61 5.63 6.40 33.85
N VAL A 62 5.78 5.80 35.03
CA VAL A 62 6.87 6.11 35.96
C VAL A 62 7.56 4.80 36.32
N ALA A 63 8.88 4.77 36.18
CA ALA A 63 9.74 3.70 36.67
C ALA A 63 10.37 4.12 38.00
N ASN A 64 10.37 3.23 38.99
CA ASN A 64 10.96 3.51 40.30
C ASN A 64 12.49 3.29 40.30
N SER A 65 12.99 2.55 39.31
CA SER A 65 14.40 2.22 39.13
C SER A 65 14.80 2.24 37.64
N ASN A 66 16.01 1.82 37.31
CA ASN A 66 16.37 1.56 35.91
C ASN A 66 15.61 0.31 35.44
N ALA A 67 14.49 0.52 34.76
CA ALA A 67 13.50 -0.50 34.47
C ALA A 67 13.51 -0.89 32.98
N ARG A 68 13.10 -2.11 32.68
CA ARG A 68 12.84 -2.56 31.31
C ARG A 68 11.35 -2.48 31.04
N VAL A 69 10.94 -1.66 30.08
CA VAL A 69 9.56 -1.54 29.65
C VAL A 69 9.34 -2.46 28.45
N GLU A 70 8.40 -3.39 28.57
CA GLU A 70 7.92 -4.25 27.49
C GLU A 70 6.52 -3.81 27.08
N VAL A 71 6.27 -3.67 25.78
CA VAL A 71 4.93 -3.44 25.23
C VAL A 71 4.54 -4.62 24.36
N ARG A 72 3.38 -5.20 24.66
CA ARG A 72 2.80 -6.33 23.93
C ARG A 72 1.49 -5.95 23.26
N GLN A 73 1.26 -6.44 22.05
CA GLN A 73 -0.03 -6.35 21.37
C GLN A 73 -0.44 -7.76 20.91
N ASN A 74 -1.67 -8.19 21.20
CA ASN A 74 -2.13 -9.55 20.92
C ASN A 74 -1.18 -10.65 21.45
N ASN A 75 -0.60 -10.41 22.64
CA ASN A 75 0.38 -11.27 23.32
C ASN A 75 1.79 -11.35 22.68
N TYR A 76 2.03 -10.66 21.56
CA TYR A 76 3.35 -10.54 20.94
C TYR A 76 4.09 -9.34 21.50
N LEU A 77 5.38 -9.49 21.82
CA LEU A 77 6.27 -8.38 22.19
C LEU A 77 6.52 -7.51 20.95
N ILE A 78 6.05 -6.27 20.98
CA ILE A 78 6.17 -5.32 19.86
C ILE A 78 7.19 -4.21 20.14
N TYR A 79 7.52 -3.98 21.41
CA TYR A 79 8.49 -2.98 21.83
C TYR A 79 9.16 -3.40 23.14
N SER A 80 10.46 -3.15 23.28
CA SER A 80 11.17 -3.35 24.54
C SER A 80 12.36 -2.40 24.63
N GLU A 81 12.42 -1.62 25.71
CA GLU A 81 13.49 -0.65 25.95
C GLU A 81 13.79 -0.53 27.45
N ASN A 82 15.02 -0.15 27.81
CA ASN A 82 15.38 0.20 29.18
C ASN A 82 15.19 1.71 29.40
N VAL A 83 14.44 2.07 30.44
CA VAL A 83 14.18 3.45 30.83
C VAL A 83 14.85 3.76 32.17
N PRO A 84 15.42 4.96 32.34
CA PRO A 84 15.98 5.38 33.62
C PRO A 84 14.89 5.54 34.69
N ALA A 85 15.30 5.59 35.96
CA ALA A 85 14.39 5.86 37.08
C ALA A 85 13.74 7.24 36.93
N GLY A 86 12.41 7.29 37.06
CA GLY A 86 11.60 8.49 36.88
C GLY A 86 10.49 8.33 35.82
N PRO A 87 9.83 9.44 35.44
CA PRO A 87 8.82 9.42 34.39
C PRO A 87 9.46 9.11 33.04
N PHE A 88 8.78 8.26 32.25
CA PHE A 88 9.18 7.93 30.89
C PHE A 88 8.03 8.16 29.91
N GLU A 89 8.39 8.35 28.64
CA GLU A 89 7.47 8.54 27.52
C GLU A 89 7.97 7.71 26.32
N LEU A 90 7.13 6.82 25.81
CA LEU A 90 7.38 6.06 24.58
C LEU A 90 6.48 6.60 23.46
N ASN A 91 7.08 7.25 22.48
CA ASN A 91 6.37 7.89 21.36
C ASN A 91 6.66 7.24 19.99
N ASP A 92 7.49 6.21 19.97
CA ASP A 92 8.05 5.51 18.81
C ASP A 92 7.55 4.05 18.69
N ILE A 93 6.31 3.83 19.12
CA ILE A 93 5.66 2.53 18.98
C ILE A 93 5.03 2.40 17.59
N SER A 94 5.48 1.40 16.83
CA SER A 94 4.84 0.97 15.58
C SER A 94 3.63 0.08 15.91
N ALA A 95 2.42 0.51 15.56
CA ALA A 95 1.26 -0.37 15.68
C ALA A 95 1.31 -1.43 14.56
N VAL A 96 1.31 -2.71 14.94
CA VAL A 96 1.33 -3.84 13.98
C VAL A 96 -0.04 -4.05 13.35
N ASN A 97 -1.11 -3.69 14.07
CA ASN A 97 -2.49 -3.75 13.63
C ASN A 97 -3.13 -2.34 13.67
N ARG A 98 -4.29 -2.16 13.03
CA ARG A 98 -5.08 -0.91 13.13
C ARG A 98 -5.91 -0.82 14.42
N SER A 99 -5.84 -1.84 15.26
CA SER A 99 -6.63 -2.00 16.47
C SER A 99 -5.98 -3.04 17.41
N GLY A 100 -6.40 -3.06 18.67
CA GLY A 100 -5.95 -4.00 19.69
C GLY A 100 -5.04 -3.35 20.71
N ASP A 101 -5.38 -3.51 21.99
CA ASP A 101 -4.74 -2.82 23.11
C ASP A 101 -3.26 -3.18 23.28
N PHE A 102 -2.51 -2.21 23.79
CA PHE A 102 -1.13 -2.39 24.22
C PHE A 102 -1.09 -2.78 25.69
N TYR A 103 -0.50 -3.93 25.99
CA TYR A 103 -0.21 -4.39 27.35
C TYR A 103 1.22 -3.98 27.68
N VAL A 104 1.37 -3.04 28.61
CA VAL A 104 2.65 -2.51 29.03
C VAL A 104 3.05 -3.18 30.34
N THR A 105 4.26 -3.70 30.39
CA THR A 105 4.88 -4.25 31.60
C THR A 105 6.16 -3.48 31.87
N VAL A 106 6.23 -2.80 33.01
CA VAL A 106 7.46 -2.17 33.51
C VAL A 106 8.10 -3.14 34.50
N ILE A 107 9.28 -3.65 34.15
CA ILE A 107 10.06 -4.59 34.95
C ILE A 107 11.18 -3.81 35.64
N GLU A 108 11.05 -3.61 36.95
CA GLU A 108 12.01 -2.87 37.76
C GLU A 108 13.31 -3.68 37.99
N ALA A 109 14.38 -3.02 38.44
CA ALA A 109 15.68 -3.64 38.68
C ALA A 109 15.64 -4.74 39.77
N ASP A 110 14.66 -4.68 40.69
CA ASP A 110 14.42 -5.68 41.72
C ASP A 110 13.57 -6.88 41.24
N GLY A 111 13.15 -6.85 39.97
CA GLY A 111 12.30 -7.87 39.35
C GLY A 111 10.80 -7.68 39.59
N SER A 112 10.38 -6.66 40.36
CA SER A 112 8.97 -6.32 40.48
C SER A 112 8.41 -5.84 39.14
N GLN A 113 7.14 -6.14 38.88
CA GLN A 113 6.48 -5.81 37.61
C GLN A 113 5.24 -4.98 37.88
N THR A 114 5.11 -3.86 37.17
CA THR A 114 3.87 -3.11 37.10
C THR A 114 3.31 -3.24 35.69
N THR A 115 2.03 -3.60 35.60
CA THR A 115 1.36 -3.80 34.31
C THR A 115 0.19 -2.84 34.17
N PHE A 116 0.02 -2.27 32.98
CA PHE A 116 -1.12 -1.45 32.64
C PHE A 116 -1.45 -1.58 31.16
N THR A 117 -2.71 -1.35 30.82
CA THR A 117 -3.21 -1.49 29.44
C THR A 117 -3.46 -0.11 28.85
N VAL A 118 -2.93 0.13 27.65
CA VAL A 118 -3.19 1.31 26.84
C VAL A 118 -4.04 0.89 25.65
N ALA A 119 -5.33 1.22 25.70
CA ALA A 119 -6.24 0.82 24.65
C ALA A 119 -5.98 1.56 23.33
N TYR A 120 -6.05 0.82 22.22
CA TYR A 120 -5.64 1.31 20.91
C TYR A 120 -6.65 0.96 19.83
N THR A 121 -7.19 1.99 19.20
CA THR A 121 -7.95 1.92 17.95
C THR A 121 -7.70 3.21 17.17
N THR A 122 -7.56 3.14 15.84
CA THR A 122 -7.30 4.33 15.01
C THR A 122 -8.43 4.64 14.04
N LEU A 123 -8.66 5.93 13.82
CA LEU A 123 -9.46 6.47 12.71
C LEU A 123 -8.55 7.30 11.79
N PRO A 124 -8.93 7.52 10.51
CA PRO A 124 -8.14 8.34 9.59
C PRO A 124 -7.88 9.78 10.08
N GLN A 125 -8.74 10.29 10.96
CA GLN A 125 -8.64 11.64 11.51
C GLN A 125 -7.71 11.77 12.72
N LEU A 126 -7.29 10.67 13.32
CA LEU A 126 -6.47 10.71 14.53
C LEU A 126 -5.01 11.00 14.18
N VAL A 127 -4.42 11.92 14.92
CA VAL A 127 -3.02 12.33 14.81
C VAL A 127 -2.35 12.12 16.17
N ARG A 128 -1.10 11.67 16.19
CA ARG A 128 -0.38 11.45 17.46
C ARG A 128 -0.28 12.77 18.23
N ALA A 129 -0.26 12.65 19.57
CA ALA A 129 -0.10 13.80 20.45
C ALA A 129 1.11 14.66 20.05
N GLY A 130 0.92 15.98 19.95
CA GLY A 130 1.94 16.95 19.56
C GLY A 130 2.25 17.02 18.07
N GLN A 131 1.67 16.14 17.23
CA GLN A 131 1.92 16.17 15.79
C GLN A 131 0.88 17.01 15.04
N TRP A 132 1.36 17.68 13.99
CA TRP A 132 0.55 18.41 13.02
C TRP A 132 0.50 17.65 11.69
N ASN A 133 -0.67 17.58 11.09
CA ASN A 133 -0.85 17.23 9.69
C ASN A 133 -1.58 18.38 8.99
N TYR A 134 -1.10 18.82 7.84
CA TYR A 134 -1.75 19.86 7.05
C TYR A 134 -1.55 19.63 5.56
N GLN A 135 -2.49 20.12 4.78
CA GLN A 135 -2.42 20.12 3.33
C GLN A 135 -3.02 21.42 2.80
N LEU A 136 -2.29 22.07 1.90
CA LEU A 136 -2.73 23.22 1.13
C LEU A 136 -2.70 22.84 -0.34
N SER A 137 -3.85 22.93 -1.00
CA SER A 137 -4.05 22.56 -2.39
C SER A 137 -4.67 23.72 -3.15
N ALA A 138 -4.14 24.03 -4.33
CA ALA A 138 -4.71 25.04 -5.21
C ALA A 138 -4.59 24.58 -6.67
N GLY A 139 -5.67 24.68 -7.44
CA GLY A 139 -5.67 24.21 -8.82
C GLY A 139 -7.06 24.23 -9.45
N LYS A 140 -7.26 23.40 -10.47
CA LYS A 140 -8.57 23.18 -11.09
C LYS A 140 -9.06 21.76 -10.81
N TYR A 141 -10.34 21.66 -10.45
CA TYR A 141 -10.99 20.36 -10.25
C TYR A 141 -10.87 19.50 -11.51
N HIS A 142 -10.59 18.22 -11.34
CA HIS A 142 -10.45 17.27 -12.45
C HIS A 142 -10.72 15.86 -11.95
N ASP A 143 -11.79 15.22 -12.39
CA ASP A 143 -12.19 13.86 -11.97
C ASP A 143 -12.23 12.87 -13.15
N GLY A 144 -11.46 13.15 -14.20
CA GLY A 144 -11.42 12.35 -15.42
C GLY A 144 -12.61 12.56 -16.36
N ALA A 145 -13.65 13.30 -15.93
CA ALA A 145 -14.76 13.69 -16.79
C ALA A 145 -14.54 15.08 -17.41
N ASP A 146 -14.97 15.23 -18.66
CA ASP A 146 -14.97 16.52 -19.36
C ASP A 146 -16.09 17.44 -18.85
N GLY A 147 -15.92 18.76 -19.00
CA GLY A 147 -16.93 19.76 -18.67
C GLY A 147 -16.49 20.75 -17.57
N TYR A 148 -17.43 21.11 -16.68
CA TYR A 148 -17.17 22.12 -15.64
C TYR A 148 -16.02 21.68 -14.71
N ALA A 149 -14.98 22.52 -14.64
CA ALA A 149 -13.74 22.27 -13.91
C ALA A 149 -13.34 23.53 -13.14
N PRO A 150 -14.01 23.83 -12.01
CA PRO A 150 -13.81 25.09 -11.28
C PRO A 150 -12.39 25.20 -10.73
N ALA A 151 -11.85 26.42 -10.68
CA ALA A 151 -10.71 26.69 -9.82
C ALA A 151 -11.09 26.45 -8.36
N LEU A 152 -10.19 25.81 -7.61
CA LEU A 152 -10.37 25.47 -6.20
C LEU A 152 -9.10 25.78 -5.40
N MET A 153 -9.33 26.09 -4.13
CA MET A 153 -8.33 26.18 -3.09
C MET A 153 -8.87 25.45 -1.85
N GLN A 154 -8.10 24.52 -1.32
CA GLN A 154 -8.45 23.73 -0.14
C GLN A 154 -7.30 23.75 0.86
N SER A 155 -7.64 23.96 2.13
CA SER A 155 -6.72 23.83 3.25
C SER A 155 -7.32 22.90 4.31
N SER A 156 -6.58 21.87 4.71
CA SER A 156 -6.87 20.98 5.84
C SER A 156 -5.78 21.10 6.89
N LEU A 157 -6.18 20.98 8.16
CA LEU A 157 -5.29 21.04 9.31
C LEU A 157 -5.81 20.10 10.40
N SER A 158 -4.93 19.28 10.96
CA SER A 158 -5.20 18.37 12.06
C SER A 158 -4.07 18.45 13.09
N TYR A 159 -4.43 18.45 14.37
CA TYR A 159 -3.50 18.53 15.49
C TYR A 159 -3.88 17.57 16.61
N GLY A 160 -2.97 16.69 17.00
CA GLY A 160 -3.14 15.81 18.14
C GLY A 160 -2.90 16.57 19.45
N LEU A 161 -3.96 16.96 20.17
CA LEU A 161 -3.84 17.70 21.43
C LEU A 161 -3.17 16.84 22.52
N ASN A 162 -3.59 15.58 22.61
CA ASN A 162 -3.07 14.58 23.55
C ASN A 162 -3.39 13.17 23.02
N ASN A 163 -3.18 12.13 23.84
CA ASN A 163 -3.46 10.74 23.44
C ASN A 163 -4.95 10.43 23.21
N THR A 164 -5.83 11.30 23.70
CA THR A 164 -7.27 11.14 23.61
C THR A 164 -7.80 11.97 22.44
N PHE A 165 -7.53 13.28 22.40
CA PHE A 165 -8.18 14.20 21.48
C PHE A 165 -7.27 14.65 20.32
N THR A 166 -7.83 14.65 19.11
CA THR A 166 -7.31 15.29 17.92
C THR A 166 -8.33 16.32 17.44
N LEU A 167 -7.90 17.56 17.20
CA LEU A 167 -8.74 18.56 16.54
C LEU A 167 -8.37 18.63 15.07
N TYR A 168 -9.37 18.77 14.20
CA TYR A 168 -9.15 18.96 12.78
C TYR A 168 -10.18 19.91 12.18
N GLY A 169 -9.82 20.53 11.06
CA GLY A 169 -10.69 21.45 10.37
C GLY A 169 -10.06 21.97 9.08
N GLY A 170 -10.85 22.70 8.31
CA GLY A 170 -10.41 23.16 7.02
C GLY A 170 -11.37 24.11 6.36
N ALA A 171 -10.91 24.68 5.25
CA ALA A 171 -11.66 25.55 4.38
C ALA A 171 -11.47 25.09 2.93
N LEU A 172 -12.54 25.19 2.15
CA LEU A 172 -12.55 24.90 0.74
C LEU A 172 -13.29 26.02 0.02
N ALA A 173 -12.64 26.65 -0.95
CA ALA A 173 -13.23 27.66 -1.80
C ALA A 173 -13.06 27.23 -3.26
N ALA A 174 -14.13 27.30 -4.04
CA ALA A 174 -14.09 27.08 -5.47
C ALA A 174 -15.08 28.02 -6.18
N GLU A 175 -15.03 28.08 -7.50
CA GLU A 175 -16.02 28.84 -8.27
C GLU A 175 -17.44 28.35 -7.93
N ASN A 176 -18.30 29.27 -7.48
CA ASN A 176 -19.68 28.99 -7.05
C ASN A 176 -19.83 28.09 -5.81
N TYR A 177 -18.76 27.82 -5.06
CA TYR A 177 -18.80 26.93 -3.91
C TYR A 177 -17.86 27.38 -2.78
N ARG A 178 -18.33 27.29 -1.54
CA ARG A 178 -17.49 27.49 -0.35
C ARG A 178 -17.91 26.55 0.76
N ALA A 179 -16.96 25.99 1.48
CA ALA A 179 -17.21 25.15 2.63
C ALA A 179 -16.19 25.40 3.75
N GLY A 180 -16.65 25.23 4.98
CA GLY A 180 -15.83 25.23 6.18
C GLY A 180 -16.20 24.03 7.04
N ALA A 181 -15.21 23.33 7.57
CA ALA A 181 -15.42 22.15 8.39
C ALA A 181 -14.59 22.21 9.65
N PHE A 182 -15.14 21.67 10.73
CA PHE A 182 -14.44 21.47 11.99
C PHE A 182 -14.86 20.13 12.59
N GLY A 183 -13.93 19.48 13.28
CA GLY A 183 -14.19 18.19 13.88
C GLY A 183 -13.23 17.87 15.02
N VAL A 184 -13.64 16.86 15.78
CA VAL A 184 -12.86 16.28 16.86
C VAL A 184 -12.81 14.77 16.67
N GLY A 185 -11.61 14.23 16.80
CA GLY A 185 -11.35 12.80 16.92
C GLY A 185 -10.97 12.49 18.37
N SER A 186 -11.43 11.37 18.87
CA SER A 186 -11.15 10.90 20.21
C SER A 186 -10.80 9.42 20.23
N ASN A 187 -9.66 9.03 20.78
CA ASN A 187 -9.39 7.65 21.17
C ASN A 187 -9.74 7.48 22.65
N LEU A 188 -10.93 6.96 22.95
CA LEU A 188 -11.45 6.79 24.32
C LEU A 188 -11.02 5.45 24.95
N GLY A 189 -9.99 4.82 24.41
CA GLY A 189 -9.47 3.57 24.92
C GLY A 189 -10.50 2.43 24.81
N GLU A 190 -10.96 1.89 25.95
CA GLU A 190 -11.89 0.75 25.99
C GLU A 190 -13.21 0.99 25.25
N ILE A 191 -13.66 2.24 25.13
CA ILE A 191 -14.88 2.57 24.38
C ILE A 191 -14.63 2.53 22.86
N GLY A 192 -13.38 2.63 22.41
CA GLY A 192 -12.97 2.70 21.01
C GLY A 192 -12.58 4.12 20.58
N ALA A 193 -12.35 4.29 19.28
CA ALA A 193 -12.10 5.58 18.66
C ALA A 193 -13.37 6.15 18.05
N LEU A 194 -13.63 7.42 18.29
CA LEU A 194 -14.78 8.18 17.78
C LEU A 194 -14.26 9.40 17.02
N SER A 195 -14.94 9.82 15.97
CA SER A 195 -14.77 11.16 15.42
C SER A 195 -16.10 11.75 15.02
N ALA A 196 -16.27 13.04 15.26
CA ALA A 196 -17.42 13.79 14.81
C ALA A 196 -16.94 15.08 14.13
N ASP A 197 -17.49 15.38 12.97
CA ASP A 197 -17.25 16.62 12.27
C ASP A 197 -18.53 17.23 11.70
N TYR A 198 -18.48 18.54 11.55
CA TYR A 198 -19.54 19.33 10.94
C TYR A 198 -18.97 20.17 9.82
N THR A 199 -19.58 20.06 8.63
CA THR A 199 -19.23 20.84 7.45
C THR A 199 -20.40 21.74 7.07
N LEU A 200 -20.13 23.05 6.99
CA LEU A 200 -21.05 24.04 6.43
C LEU A 200 -20.64 24.36 5.00
N ALA A 201 -21.60 24.33 4.08
CA ALA A 201 -21.37 24.63 2.67
C ALA A 201 -22.38 25.67 2.15
N GLY A 202 -21.90 26.58 1.31
CA GLY A 202 -22.70 27.50 0.52
C GLY A 202 -22.40 27.30 -0.97
N THR A 203 -23.44 27.00 -1.74
CA THR A 203 -23.32 26.65 -3.17
C THR A 203 -24.23 27.55 -4.00
N THR A 204 -23.73 28.05 -5.13
CA THR A 204 -24.55 28.71 -6.15
C THR A 204 -24.78 27.74 -7.30
N LEU A 205 -26.01 27.22 -7.37
CA LEU A 205 -26.44 26.24 -8.36
C LEU A 205 -26.37 26.80 -9.79
N ALA A 206 -26.43 25.92 -10.79
CA ALA A 206 -26.40 26.32 -12.19
C ALA A 206 -27.56 27.25 -12.59
N ASN A 207 -28.72 27.09 -11.95
CA ASN A 207 -29.89 27.95 -12.11
C ASN A 207 -29.79 29.32 -11.37
N GLY A 208 -28.65 29.63 -10.74
CA GLY A 208 -28.40 30.87 -10.02
C GLY A 208 -28.92 30.91 -8.58
N GLN A 209 -29.65 29.88 -8.12
CA GLN A 209 -30.10 29.81 -6.72
C GLN A 209 -28.92 29.58 -5.78
N ARG A 210 -28.91 30.32 -4.67
CA ARG A 210 -27.97 30.09 -3.57
C ARG A 210 -28.57 29.10 -2.57
N LYS A 211 -27.86 28.00 -2.31
CA LYS A 211 -28.19 27.01 -1.27
C LYS A 211 -27.15 27.06 -0.17
N GLN A 212 -27.61 26.86 1.06
CA GLN A 212 -26.77 26.72 2.23
C GLN A 212 -27.22 25.48 2.99
N GLY A 213 -26.28 24.71 3.50
CA GLY A 213 -26.58 23.52 4.27
C GLY A 213 -25.40 23.05 5.09
N GLY A 214 -25.70 22.21 6.07
CA GLY A 214 -24.72 21.50 6.88
C GLY A 214 -24.72 20.00 6.61
N SER A 215 -23.58 19.37 6.90
CA SER A 215 -23.40 17.93 6.96
C SER A 215 -22.69 17.56 8.25
N VAL A 216 -23.18 16.55 8.96
CA VAL A 216 -22.55 15.97 10.14
C VAL A 216 -22.04 14.58 9.77
N ARG A 217 -20.79 14.26 10.09
CA ARG A 217 -20.22 12.91 9.96
C ARG A 217 -19.78 12.40 11.32
N PHE A 218 -20.17 11.17 11.63
CA PHE A 218 -19.72 10.38 12.77
C PHE A 218 -18.96 9.16 12.26
N LEU A 219 -17.80 8.88 12.84
CA LEU A 219 -17.06 7.64 12.62
C LEU A 219 -16.79 6.99 13.97
N TYR A 220 -16.90 5.68 14.02
CA TYR A 220 -16.58 4.87 15.17
C TYR A 220 -15.76 3.67 14.75
N ALA A 221 -14.74 3.32 15.53
CA ALA A 221 -13.94 2.12 15.36
C ALA A 221 -13.68 1.50 16.73
N LYS A 222 -13.70 0.17 16.82
CA LYS A 222 -13.31 -0.56 18.02
C LYS A 222 -12.91 -1.99 17.70
N SER A 223 -11.86 -2.48 18.34
CA SER A 223 -11.57 -3.92 18.38
C SER A 223 -11.81 -4.48 19.77
N PHE A 224 -12.63 -5.53 19.82
CA PHE A 224 -12.96 -6.31 21.00
C PHE A 224 -12.11 -7.58 21.01
N LEU A 225 -11.02 -7.55 21.77
CA LEU A 225 -10.07 -8.66 21.87
C LEU A 225 -10.69 -9.93 22.48
N SER A 226 -11.54 -9.77 23.51
CA SER A 226 -12.16 -10.89 24.22
C SER A 226 -13.09 -11.72 23.34
N SER A 227 -13.92 -11.05 22.55
CA SER A 227 -14.79 -11.69 21.57
C SER A 227 -14.11 -11.93 20.22
N LYS A 228 -12.87 -11.42 20.01
CA LYS A 228 -12.15 -11.41 18.73
C LYS A 228 -12.96 -10.73 17.59
N THR A 229 -13.72 -9.70 17.94
CA THR A 229 -14.53 -8.91 17.01
C THR A 229 -13.82 -7.60 16.70
N ASP A 230 -13.55 -7.33 15.43
CA ASP A 230 -12.96 -6.09 14.97
C ASP A 230 -14.00 -5.27 14.19
N PHE A 231 -14.43 -4.15 14.76
CA PHE A 231 -15.23 -3.15 14.07
C PHE A 231 -14.31 -2.06 13.54
N GLN A 232 -13.95 -2.17 12.26
CA GLN A 232 -12.99 -1.26 11.64
C GLN A 232 -13.56 0.15 11.49
N ILE A 233 -14.77 0.29 10.94
CA ILE A 233 -15.45 1.58 10.74
C ILE A 233 -16.96 1.36 10.78
N ALA A 234 -17.65 2.06 11.68
CA ALA A 234 -19.08 2.37 11.58
C ALA A 234 -19.22 3.89 11.35
N GLY A 235 -19.65 4.27 10.16
CA GLY A 235 -19.76 5.65 9.72
C GLY A 235 -21.22 6.03 9.50
N TYR A 236 -21.61 7.22 9.96
CA TYR A 236 -22.89 7.82 9.62
C TYR A 236 -22.69 9.27 9.21
N ARG A 237 -23.16 9.63 8.03
CA ARG A 237 -23.18 11.00 7.54
C ARG A 237 -24.62 11.41 7.28
N TYR A 238 -25.02 12.56 7.81
CA TYR A 238 -26.30 13.20 7.52
C TYR A 238 -26.07 14.59 6.94
N SER A 239 -26.70 14.87 5.81
CA SER A 239 -26.61 16.11 5.06
C SER A 239 -27.99 16.72 4.87
N THR A 240 -28.13 17.99 5.24
CA THR A 240 -29.36 18.76 5.01
C THR A 240 -29.67 18.93 3.52
N ALA A 241 -30.93 19.19 3.16
CA ALA A 241 -31.34 19.33 1.76
C ALA A 241 -30.59 20.44 0.99
N GLY A 242 -30.12 21.48 1.69
CA GLY A 242 -29.33 22.57 1.09
C GLY A 242 -27.82 22.31 1.03
N TYR A 243 -27.34 21.16 1.53
CA TYR A 243 -25.93 20.80 1.52
C TYR A 243 -25.53 20.12 0.21
N TYR A 244 -24.40 20.55 -0.34
CA TYR A 244 -23.75 19.93 -1.50
C TYR A 244 -22.27 19.75 -1.15
N SER A 245 -21.70 18.58 -1.46
CA SER A 245 -20.23 18.44 -1.52
C SER A 245 -19.69 19.17 -2.76
N LEU A 246 -18.38 19.41 -2.84
CA LEU A 246 -17.78 20.00 -4.04
C LEU A 246 -18.09 19.15 -5.29
N SER A 247 -17.96 17.82 -5.18
CA SER A 247 -18.30 16.91 -6.28
C SER A 247 -19.77 16.97 -6.64
N ASP A 248 -20.68 17.10 -5.67
CA ASP A 248 -22.11 17.27 -5.97
C ASP A 248 -22.38 18.60 -6.68
N ALA A 249 -21.72 19.70 -6.27
CA ALA A 249 -21.88 21.01 -6.92
C ALA A 249 -21.33 21.02 -8.36
N VAL A 250 -20.23 20.33 -8.60
CA VAL A 250 -19.68 20.15 -9.97
C VAL A 250 -20.62 19.29 -10.81
N ASN A 251 -21.09 18.16 -10.28
CA ASN A 251 -22.00 17.26 -10.99
C ASN A 251 -23.37 17.91 -11.26
N GLU A 252 -23.89 18.67 -10.32
CA GLU A 252 -25.13 19.46 -10.47
C GLU A 252 -25.03 20.39 -11.67
N ARG A 253 -23.94 21.15 -11.79
CA ARG A 253 -23.76 22.09 -12.90
C ARG A 253 -23.48 21.41 -14.22
N ARG A 254 -22.76 20.28 -14.21
CA ARG A 254 -22.50 19.49 -15.44
C ARG A 254 -23.78 18.91 -16.02
N ARG A 255 -24.69 18.43 -15.18
CA ARG A 255 -25.97 17.83 -15.61
C ARG A 255 -27.02 18.87 -16.01
N TRP A 256 -26.78 20.15 -15.79
CA TRP A 256 -27.75 21.20 -16.06
C TRP A 256 -27.77 21.59 -17.54
N HIS A 257 -28.86 21.24 -18.22
CA HIS A 257 -29.10 21.54 -19.63
C HIS A 257 -30.51 22.09 -19.84
N ASN A 258 -30.64 23.22 -20.53
CA ASN A 258 -31.92 23.82 -20.94
C ASN A 258 -32.98 23.97 -19.82
N GLY A 259 -32.54 24.25 -18.58
CA GLY A 259 -33.46 24.45 -17.46
C GLY A 259 -33.79 23.18 -16.65
N LEU A 260 -33.22 22.03 -17.01
CA LEU A 260 -33.44 20.75 -16.36
C LEU A 260 -32.11 20.03 -16.07
N TYR A 261 -32.13 19.05 -15.17
CA TYR A 261 -31.00 18.17 -14.88
C TYR A 261 -31.15 16.86 -15.64
N GLU A 262 -30.15 16.52 -16.44
CA GLU A 262 -30.00 15.25 -17.12
C GLU A 262 -29.59 14.15 -16.14
N ASN A 263 -30.29 13.02 -16.15
CA ASN A 263 -29.96 11.85 -15.35
C ASN A 263 -30.02 10.59 -16.20
N ASP A 264 -29.10 9.68 -15.93
CA ASP A 264 -29.00 8.41 -16.64
C ASP A 264 -29.80 7.33 -15.90
N TYR A 265 -30.49 6.49 -16.66
CA TYR A 265 -31.10 5.26 -16.18
C TYR A 265 -30.90 4.13 -17.21
N TRP A 266 -30.79 2.90 -16.72
CA TRP A 266 -30.66 1.70 -17.53
C TRP A 266 -32.00 0.95 -17.56
N PRO A 267 -32.67 0.87 -18.73
CA PRO A 267 -33.91 0.11 -18.86
C PRO A 267 -33.74 -1.34 -18.41
N SER A 268 -34.71 -1.84 -17.67
CA SER A 268 -34.80 -3.23 -17.22
C SER A 268 -35.72 -4.01 -18.16
N ASP A 269 -35.33 -4.15 -19.43
CA ASP A 269 -36.12 -4.99 -20.33
C ASP A 269 -35.87 -6.46 -19.97
N GLU A 270 -36.96 -7.19 -19.70
CA GLU A 270 -36.97 -8.62 -19.38
C GLU A 270 -36.58 -9.52 -20.58
N ASP A 271 -36.42 -8.93 -21.77
CA ASP A 271 -36.04 -9.62 -23.00
C ASP A 271 -34.51 -9.57 -23.22
N GLU A 272 -33.86 -10.67 -22.82
CA GLU A 272 -32.57 -11.21 -23.26
C GLU A 272 -31.68 -10.31 -24.15
N SER A 273 -30.93 -9.38 -23.54
CA SER A 273 -29.49 -9.22 -23.82
C SER A 273 -28.85 -8.19 -22.88
N TRP A 274 -28.02 -8.64 -21.95
CA TRP A 274 -27.15 -7.78 -21.14
C TRP A 274 -26.05 -7.06 -21.97
N GLN A 275 -26.13 -7.08 -23.31
CA GLN A 275 -25.22 -6.40 -24.21
C GLN A 275 -25.69 -4.96 -24.44
N ALA A 276 -25.21 -4.06 -23.58
CA ALA A 276 -25.04 -2.64 -23.87
C ALA A 276 -26.31 -1.86 -24.31
N SER A 277 -27.36 -1.87 -23.49
CA SER A 277 -28.35 -0.78 -23.52
C SER A 277 -27.61 0.51 -23.18
N ALA A 278 -27.44 1.41 -24.15
CA ALA A 278 -26.92 2.75 -23.87
C ALA A 278 -27.79 3.40 -22.77
N PRO A 279 -27.20 4.12 -21.81
CA PRO A 279 -27.98 4.82 -20.80
C PRO A 279 -29.04 5.68 -21.47
N GLN A 280 -30.28 5.56 -21.01
CA GLN A 280 -31.37 6.45 -21.40
C GLN A 280 -31.36 7.66 -20.46
N HIS A 281 -31.67 8.82 -21.01
CA HIS A 281 -31.63 10.09 -20.27
C HIS A 281 -33.04 10.51 -19.91
N TYR A 282 -33.24 10.91 -18.66
CA TYR A 282 -34.45 11.60 -18.22
C TYR A 282 -34.09 12.93 -17.57
N TYR A 283 -34.96 13.92 -17.77
CA TYR A 283 -34.74 15.26 -17.29
C TYR A 283 -35.61 15.55 -16.06
N THR A 284 -35.00 16.10 -15.02
CA THR A 284 -35.68 16.47 -13.77
C THR A 284 -35.53 17.95 -13.48
N SER A 285 -36.47 18.54 -12.75
CA SER A 285 -36.34 19.94 -12.30
C SER A 285 -35.50 20.09 -11.04
N TRP A 286 -35.06 18.98 -10.42
CA TRP A 286 -34.25 18.95 -9.21
C TRP A 286 -33.05 18.02 -9.36
N PHE A 287 -31.95 18.38 -8.68
CA PHE A 287 -30.77 17.54 -8.54
C PHE A 287 -30.88 16.63 -7.31
N TYR A 288 -30.39 15.39 -7.42
CA TYR A 288 -30.39 14.39 -6.35
C TYR A 288 -29.12 14.49 -5.50
N ASN A 289 -29.07 15.47 -4.58
CA ASN A 289 -27.95 15.55 -3.63
C ASN A 289 -28.07 14.51 -2.51
N LYS A 290 -26.93 14.10 -1.96
CA LYS A 290 -26.83 13.04 -0.93
C LYS A 290 -27.48 13.50 0.38
N LYS A 291 -28.29 12.63 0.97
CA LYS A 291 -29.04 12.87 2.22
C LYS A 291 -28.40 12.21 3.42
N HIS A 292 -28.36 10.88 3.44
CA HIS A 292 -27.68 10.14 4.49
C HIS A 292 -26.88 9.01 3.89
N ARG A 293 -25.74 8.73 4.52
CA ARG A 293 -24.89 7.62 4.19
C ARG A 293 -24.54 6.88 5.46
N PHE A 294 -24.63 5.57 5.43
CA PHE A 294 -24.31 4.70 6.54
C PHE A 294 -23.38 3.60 6.04
N ASP A 295 -22.22 3.46 6.69
CA ASP A 295 -21.19 2.50 6.35
C ASP A 295 -20.88 1.64 7.60
N ILE A 296 -20.82 0.33 7.46
CA ILE A 296 -20.34 -0.61 8.48
C ILE A 296 -19.30 -1.51 7.84
N SER A 297 -18.15 -1.68 8.49
CA SER A 297 -17.20 -2.76 8.23
C SER A 297 -16.84 -3.45 9.54
N ALA A 298 -17.16 -4.73 9.62
CA ALA A 298 -16.93 -5.58 10.78
C ALA A 298 -16.34 -6.92 10.39
N ARG A 299 -15.43 -7.44 11.21
CA ARG A 299 -14.82 -8.76 11.07
C ARG A 299 -14.82 -9.47 12.40
N GLN A 300 -15.38 -10.67 12.45
CA GLN A 300 -15.44 -11.53 13.62
C GLN A 300 -14.58 -12.76 13.39
N THR A 301 -13.53 -12.95 14.19
CA THR A 301 -12.75 -14.20 14.14
C THR A 301 -13.42 -15.24 15.03
N LEU A 302 -13.69 -16.43 14.50
CA LEU A 302 -14.32 -17.56 15.19
C LEU A 302 -13.29 -18.68 15.35
N GLY A 303 -12.93 -19.00 16.59
CA GLY A 303 -11.91 -20.02 16.87
C GLY A 303 -10.50 -19.59 16.43
N LYS A 304 -9.78 -20.50 15.76
CA LYS A 304 -8.42 -20.29 15.23
C LYS A 304 -8.37 -20.16 13.69
N ASN A 305 -9.34 -20.74 13.00
CA ASN A 305 -9.26 -20.98 11.56
C ASN A 305 -10.42 -20.36 10.77
N SER A 306 -11.37 -19.70 11.44
CA SER A 306 -12.58 -19.20 10.80
C SER A 306 -12.75 -17.70 11.04
N ALA A 307 -13.24 -16.98 10.05
CA ALA A 307 -13.52 -15.56 10.14
C ALA A 307 -14.77 -15.21 9.34
N PHE A 308 -15.67 -14.47 9.99
CA PHE A 308 -16.81 -13.83 9.37
C PHE A 308 -16.48 -12.35 9.12
N PHE A 309 -16.93 -11.79 8.01
CA PHE A 309 -16.86 -10.36 7.75
C PHE A 309 -18.19 -9.86 7.19
N LEU A 310 -18.46 -8.59 7.45
CA LEU A 310 -19.63 -7.86 6.99
C LEU A 310 -19.19 -6.46 6.56
N ASN A 311 -19.48 -6.10 5.32
CA ASN A 311 -19.40 -4.75 4.80
C ASN A 311 -20.81 -4.34 4.35
N PHE A 312 -21.30 -3.22 4.85
CA PHE A 312 -22.60 -2.68 4.51
C PHE A 312 -22.47 -1.19 4.24
N SER A 313 -23.03 -0.72 3.13
CA SER A 313 -23.10 0.70 2.77
C SER A 313 -24.49 0.99 2.25
N GLN A 314 -25.12 2.01 2.79
CA GLN A 314 -26.41 2.52 2.31
C GLN A 314 -26.30 4.03 2.08
N GLN A 315 -26.74 4.50 0.91
CA GLN A 315 -26.79 5.92 0.57
C GLN A 315 -28.17 6.29 0.04
N ASN A 316 -28.73 7.34 0.60
CA ASN A 316 -30.01 7.90 0.19
C ASN A 316 -29.82 9.32 -0.32
N TYR A 317 -30.74 9.76 -1.18
CA TYR A 317 -30.71 11.05 -1.82
C TYR A 317 -31.94 11.88 -1.45
N TRP A 318 -31.83 13.20 -1.52
CA TRP A 318 -32.99 14.09 -1.46
C TRP A 318 -33.77 14.02 -2.77
N ASN A 319 -35.09 14.22 -2.69
CA ASN A 319 -36.02 14.16 -3.83
C ASN A 319 -36.13 12.80 -4.54
N SER A 320 -35.57 11.74 -3.94
CA SER A 320 -35.67 10.37 -4.43
C SER A 320 -36.18 9.42 -3.35
N SER A 321 -37.02 8.46 -3.75
CA SER A 321 -37.43 7.32 -2.93
C SER A 321 -36.44 6.14 -3.01
N GLY A 322 -35.52 6.16 -3.97
CA GLY A 322 -34.51 5.13 -4.16
C GLY A 322 -33.30 5.30 -3.23
N SER A 323 -32.52 4.22 -3.12
CA SER A 323 -31.31 4.16 -2.28
C SER A 323 -30.28 3.25 -2.93
N ASP A 324 -29.02 3.63 -2.83
CA ASP A 324 -27.91 2.73 -3.13
C ASP A 324 -27.65 1.87 -1.90
N ILE A 325 -27.63 0.56 -2.07
CA ILE A 325 -27.32 -0.41 -1.01
C ILE A 325 -26.25 -1.34 -1.53
N SER A 326 -25.17 -1.50 -0.78
CA SER A 326 -24.14 -2.49 -1.02
C SER A 326 -23.91 -3.27 0.26
N LEU A 327 -24.21 -4.56 0.23
CA LEU A 327 -24.02 -5.49 1.32
C LEU A 327 -23.12 -6.62 0.84
N GLN A 328 -22.04 -6.88 1.57
CA GLN A 328 -21.16 -8.01 1.36
C GLN A 328 -20.90 -8.68 2.70
N ALA A 329 -21.37 -9.91 2.86
CA ALA A 329 -21.06 -10.74 4.01
C ALA A 329 -20.28 -11.96 3.55
N GLY A 330 -19.35 -12.45 4.37
CA GLY A 330 -18.63 -13.66 4.03
C GLY A 330 -18.08 -14.40 5.22
N PHE A 331 -18.09 -15.71 5.13
CA PHE A 331 -17.49 -16.63 6.08
C PHE A 331 -16.34 -17.35 5.39
N ASN A 332 -15.14 -17.25 5.94
CA ASN A 332 -13.96 -17.97 5.49
C ASN A 332 -13.53 -18.92 6.59
N SER A 333 -13.12 -20.12 6.23
CA SER A 333 -12.57 -21.07 7.18
C SER A 333 -11.57 -22.01 6.53
N THR A 334 -10.63 -22.48 7.34
CA THR A 334 -9.58 -23.41 6.91
C THR A 334 -9.68 -24.70 7.71
N ILE A 335 -9.94 -25.81 7.03
CA ILE A 335 -9.91 -27.15 7.62
C ILE A 335 -8.71 -27.91 7.05
N HIS A 336 -7.73 -28.23 7.91
CA HIS A 336 -6.42 -28.75 7.49
C HIS A 336 -5.77 -27.84 6.43
N ASN A 337 -5.55 -28.37 5.22
CA ASN A 337 -4.99 -27.62 4.11
C ASN A 337 -6.07 -27.04 3.18
N VAL A 338 -7.36 -27.32 3.43
CA VAL A 338 -8.47 -26.87 2.57
C VAL A 338 -9.04 -25.55 3.08
N ASN A 339 -9.05 -24.54 2.21
CA ASN A 339 -9.70 -23.26 2.48
C ASN A 339 -11.09 -23.26 1.84
N TYR A 340 -12.12 -22.88 2.59
CA TYR A 340 -13.46 -22.72 2.06
C TYR A 340 -14.06 -21.39 2.50
N GLY A 341 -14.84 -20.78 1.62
CA GLY A 341 -15.46 -19.49 1.84
C GLY A 341 -16.87 -19.45 1.27
N LEU A 342 -17.82 -18.92 2.03
CA LEU A 342 -19.18 -18.63 1.58
C LEU A 342 -19.37 -17.12 1.64
N TYR A 343 -19.77 -16.51 0.53
CA TYR A 343 -19.96 -15.09 0.40
C TYR A 343 -21.39 -14.80 -0.06
N TYR A 344 -21.97 -13.74 0.48
CA TYR A 344 -23.24 -13.18 0.06
C TYR A 344 -23.01 -11.72 -0.33
N GLN A 345 -23.49 -11.33 -1.50
CA GLN A 345 -23.40 -9.97 -1.99
C GLN A 345 -24.77 -9.51 -2.47
N ASN A 346 -25.21 -8.35 -2.02
CA ASN A 346 -26.37 -7.64 -2.53
C ASN A 346 -25.91 -6.24 -2.96
N THR A 347 -26.15 -5.91 -4.22
CA THR A 347 -25.88 -4.59 -4.78
C THR A 347 -27.16 -4.08 -5.40
N ARG A 348 -27.69 -3.02 -4.81
CA ARG A 348 -28.83 -2.26 -5.30
C ARG A 348 -28.37 -0.85 -5.56
N SER A 349 -28.75 -0.33 -6.72
CA SER A 349 -28.37 1.00 -7.15
C SER A 349 -29.63 1.79 -7.41
N HIS A 350 -29.60 3.06 -7.09
CA HIS A 350 -30.67 3.97 -7.42
C HIS A 350 -30.85 4.12 -8.94
N PHE A 351 -29.78 3.92 -9.72
CA PHE A 351 -29.75 4.16 -11.17
C PHE A 351 -29.60 2.89 -12.01
N THR A 352 -29.27 1.75 -11.40
CA THR A 352 -29.03 0.47 -12.10
C THR A 352 -29.76 -0.69 -11.42
N HIS A 353 -29.62 -1.89 -11.98
CA HIS A 353 -30.27 -3.10 -11.50
C HIS A 353 -29.83 -3.54 -10.10
N ASP A 354 -30.77 -4.18 -9.40
CA ASP A 354 -30.54 -4.87 -8.12
C ASP A 354 -30.07 -6.29 -8.41
N ASP A 355 -28.89 -6.66 -7.90
CA ASP A 355 -28.38 -8.03 -7.97
C ASP A 355 -28.07 -8.60 -6.58
N ASN A 356 -28.38 -9.89 -6.45
CA ASN A 356 -28.13 -10.69 -5.26
C ASN A 356 -27.35 -11.91 -5.69
N SER A 357 -26.17 -12.13 -5.11
CA SER A 357 -25.38 -13.31 -5.39
C SER A 357 -24.89 -14.01 -4.13
N ILE A 358 -24.84 -15.34 -4.20
CA ILE A 358 -24.22 -16.21 -3.21
C ILE A 358 -23.08 -16.93 -3.91
N THR A 359 -21.89 -16.91 -3.33
CA THR A 359 -20.70 -17.57 -3.87
C THR A 359 -20.08 -18.50 -2.84
N LEU A 360 -19.94 -19.78 -3.17
CA LEU A 360 -19.14 -20.75 -2.45
C LEU A 360 -17.80 -20.91 -3.16
N ARG A 361 -16.69 -20.81 -2.43
CA ARG A 361 -15.34 -21.05 -2.93
C ARG A 361 -14.66 -22.10 -2.07
N VAL A 362 -14.00 -23.06 -2.71
CA VAL A 362 -13.18 -24.09 -2.05
C VAL A 362 -11.83 -24.12 -2.75
N SER A 363 -10.74 -24.01 -2.00
CA SER A 363 -9.38 -24.02 -2.51
C SER A 363 -8.56 -25.08 -1.79
N ILE A 364 -7.94 -25.99 -2.54
CA ILE A 364 -7.16 -27.11 -2.02
C ILE A 364 -5.73 -26.96 -2.56
N PRO A 365 -4.79 -26.42 -1.77
CA PRO A 365 -3.36 -26.51 -2.06
C PRO A 365 -2.84 -27.93 -1.86
N PHE A 366 -2.01 -28.39 -2.79
CA PHE A 366 -1.28 -29.65 -2.71
C PHE A 366 0.16 -29.44 -3.19
N THR A 367 1.08 -30.22 -2.63
CA THR A 367 2.49 -30.20 -3.00
C THR A 367 2.78 -31.45 -3.82
N LEU A 368 3.26 -31.26 -5.06
CA LEU A 368 3.79 -32.35 -5.87
C LEU A 368 5.27 -32.62 -5.51
N GLN A 369 5.83 -33.71 -6.06
CA GLN A 369 7.26 -34.00 -5.94
C GLN A 369 8.12 -32.78 -6.29
N GLU A 370 9.26 -32.62 -5.62
CA GLU A 370 10.15 -31.45 -5.70
C GLU A 370 9.59 -30.13 -5.13
N ASN A 371 8.70 -30.20 -4.13
CA ASN A 371 8.21 -29.02 -3.40
C ASN A 371 7.41 -28.02 -4.26
N ARG A 372 6.94 -28.46 -5.43
CA ARG A 372 6.13 -27.64 -6.35
C ARG A 372 4.72 -27.51 -5.80
N ARG A 373 4.32 -26.29 -5.47
CA ARG A 373 2.99 -25.98 -4.93
C ARG A 373 2.00 -25.78 -6.08
N ILE A 374 0.93 -26.56 -6.05
CA ILE A 374 -0.20 -26.41 -6.97
C ILE A 374 -1.44 -26.13 -6.12
N ASN A 375 -2.31 -25.27 -6.62
CA ASN A 375 -3.57 -24.94 -5.95
C ASN A 375 -4.74 -25.24 -6.88
N THR A 376 -5.68 -26.08 -6.44
CA THR A 376 -6.97 -26.24 -7.10
C THR A 376 -7.99 -25.32 -6.43
N ALA A 377 -8.88 -24.74 -7.22
CA ALA A 377 -9.97 -23.92 -6.73
C ALA A 377 -11.27 -24.28 -7.45
N PHE A 378 -12.34 -24.37 -6.67
CA PHE A 378 -13.71 -24.56 -7.12
C PHE A 378 -14.52 -23.37 -6.62
N THR A 379 -15.22 -22.70 -7.51
CA THR A 379 -16.10 -21.57 -7.20
C THR A 379 -17.47 -21.91 -7.76
N LEU A 380 -18.50 -21.87 -6.93
CA LEU A 380 -19.89 -21.99 -7.35
C LEU A 380 -20.58 -20.70 -6.94
N ALA A 381 -21.17 -19.98 -7.89
CA ALA A 381 -21.93 -18.78 -7.61
C ALA A 381 -23.34 -18.91 -8.19
N HIS A 382 -24.28 -18.22 -7.55
CA HIS A 382 -25.62 -18.05 -8.08
C HIS A 382 -26.00 -16.59 -7.89
N SER A 383 -26.33 -15.92 -8.98
CA SER A 383 -26.78 -14.53 -9.01
C SER A 383 -28.22 -14.47 -9.54
N LYS A 384 -29.02 -13.57 -8.97
CA LYS A 384 -30.40 -13.34 -9.42
C LYS A 384 -30.43 -12.85 -10.87
N SER A 385 -29.46 -12.04 -11.28
CA SER A 385 -29.39 -11.45 -12.62
C SER A 385 -28.71 -12.36 -13.65
N SER A 386 -27.65 -13.09 -13.28
CA SER A 386 -26.83 -13.85 -14.22
C SER A 386 -26.97 -15.38 -14.11
N GLY A 387 -27.83 -15.87 -13.22
CA GLY A 387 -28.05 -17.30 -13.01
C GLY A 387 -26.93 -17.99 -12.23
N THR A 388 -26.83 -19.31 -12.39
CA THR A 388 -25.83 -20.14 -11.73
C THR A 388 -24.56 -20.21 -12.56
N SER A 389 -23.42 -20.11 -11.88
CA SER A 389 -22.11 -20.32 -12.45
C SER A 389 -21.23 -21.21 -11.60
N GLY A 390 -20.39 -22.00 -12.26
CA GLY A 390 -19.43 -22.89 -11.64
C GLY A 390 -18.09 -22.80 -12.35
N GLN A 391 -17.02 -22.61 -11.59
CA GLN A 391 -15.66 -22.58 -12.09
C GLN A 391 -14.80 -23.59 -11.33
N ALA A 392 -14.06 -24.41 -12.05
CA ALA A 392 -13.00 -25.26 -11.52
C ALA A 392 -11.68 -24.87 -12.17
N GLY A 393 -10.61 -24.79 -11.39
CA GLY A 393 -9.31 -24.38 -11.90
C GLY A 393 -8.14 -24.95 -11.13
N VAL A 394 -7.00 -25.01 -11.81
CA VAL A 394 -5.71 -25.43 -11.26
C VAL A 394 -4.67 -24.39 -11.66
N ASN A 395 -3.85 -23.96 -10.71
CA ASN A 395 -2.73 -23.07 -10.98
C ASN A 395 -1.49 -23.44 -10.17
N GLY A 396 -0.33 -22.99 -10.62
CA GLY A 396 0.95 -23.22 -9.97
C GLY A 396 2.08 -22.40 -10.58
N THR A 397 3.29 -22.64 -10.08
CA THR A 397 4.52 -22.06 -10.60
C THR A 397 5.49 -23.15 -11.09
N LEU A 398 6.35 -22.77 -12.04
CA LEU A 398 7.39 -23.55 -12.67
C LEU A 398 8.70 -22.75 -12.66
N LEU A 399 9.80 -23.42 -12.99
CA LEU A 399 11.19 -22.93 -12.88
C LEU A 399 11.65 -22.87 -11.41
N ASP A 400 12.97 -22.98 -11.20
CA ASP A 400 13.56 -23.10 -9.86
C ASP A 400 13.28 -21.88 -8.96
N ASP A 401 13.07 -20.72 -9.57
CA ASP A 401 12.76 -19.44 -8.93
C ASP A 401 11.26 -19.08 -8.99
N GLY A 402 10.41 -19.95 -9.53
CA GLY A 402 8.97 -19.76 -9.62
C GLY A 402 8.51 -18.65 -10.57
N ARG A 403 9.39 -18.12 -11.44
CA ARG A 403 9.11 -16.97 -12.32
C ARG A 403 8.12 -17.27 -13.45
N LEU A 404 7.78 -18.54 -13.69
CA LEU A 404 6.76 -18.94 -14.66
C LEU A 404 5.51 -19.43 -13.91
N SER A 405 4.44 -18.66 -13.93
CA SER A 405 3.13 -19.07 -13.44
C SER A 405 2.25 -19.61 -14.56
N TRP A 406 1.36 -20.53 -14.23
CA TRP A 406 0.38 -21.06 -15.15
C TRP A 406 -0.96 -21.27 -14.43
N ALA A 407 -2.06 -21.13 -15.16
CA ALA A 407 -3.39 -21.44 -14.65
C ALA A 407 -4.28 -21.98 -15.77
N VAL A 408 -5.04 -23.02 -15.47
CA VAL A 408 -6.08 -23.58 -16.34
C VAL A 408 -7.39 -23.56 -15.57
N THR A 409 -8.42 -22.97 -16.15
CA THR A 409 -9.74 -22.86 -15.53
C THR A 409 -10.83 -23.24 -16.52
N SER A 410 -11.77 -24.05 -16.08
CA SER A 410 -13.01 -24.37 -16.79
C SER A 410 -14.16 -23.75 -16.00
N ALA A 411 -14.87 -22.82 -16.61
CA ALA A 411 -16.08 -22.20 -16.10
C ALA A 411 -17.30 -22.67 -16.89
N TYR A 412 -18.44 -22.70 -16.23
CA TYR A 412 -19.75 -22.91 -16.81
C TYR A 412 -20.68 -21.85 -16.23
N ASP A 413 -21.35 -21.10 -17.09
CA ASP A 413 -22.35 -20.10 -16.70
C ASP A 413 -23.64 -20.37 -17.49
N ASP A 414 -24.79 -20.13 -16.89
CA ASP A 414 -26.10 -20.33 -17.56
C ASP A 414 -26.25 -19.47 -18.84
N THR A 415 -25.54 -18.35 -18.95
CA THR A 415 -25.57 -17.44 -20.11
C THR A 415 -24.53 -17.77 -21.19
N SER A 416 -23.25 -17.99 -20.83
CA SER A 416 -22.16 -18.25 -21.79
C SER A 416 -21.81 -19.73 -22.00
N HIS A 417 -22.53 -20.64 -21.33
CA HIS A 417 -22.22 -22.06 -21.27
C HIS A 417 -20.77 -22.29 -20.79
N SER A 418 -20.05 -23.28 -21.35
CA SER A 418 -18.70 -23.61 -20.93
C SER A 418 -17.65 -22.64 -21.52
N THR A 419 -16.89 -21.98 -20.64
CA THR A 419 -15.71 -21.19 -20.99
C THR A 419 -14.46 -21.84 -20.40
N ASN A 420 -13.53 -22.24 -21.26
CA ASN A 420 -12.26 -22.82 -20.86
C ASN A 420 -11.15 -21.82 -21.13
N SER A 421 -10.34 -21.52 -20.12
CA SER A 421 -9.20 -20.62 -20.28
C SER A 421 -7.91 -21.22 -19.74
N ALA A 422 -6.83 -20.94 -20.44
CA ALA A 422 -5.47 -21.24 -20.04
C ALA A 422 -4.66 -19.94 -20.06
N SER A 423 -3.80 -19.75 -19.07
CA SER A 423 -2.94 -18.58 -18.98
C SER A 423 -1.54 -18.96 -18.49
N LEU A 424 -0.55 -18.21 -18.97
CA LEU A 424 0.85 -18.30 -18.60
C LEU A 424 1.35 -16.90 -18.25
N GLY A 425 2.07 -16.77 -17.15
CA GLY A 425 2.73 -15.53 -16.73
C GLY A 425 4.22 -15.78 -16.54
N TYR A 426 5.07 -14.95 -17.14
CA TYR A 426 6.52 -15.04 -17.04
C TYR A 426 7.10 -13.72 -16.52
N LEU A 427 7.76 -13.77 -15.37
CA LEU A 427 8.53 -12.66 -14.82
C LEU A 427 9.96 -12.73 -15.37
N GLY A 428 10.23 -11.93 -16.40
CA GLY A 428 11.54 -11.84 -17.02
C GLY A 428 12.42 -10.75 -16.40
N GLN A 429 13.69 -10.73 -16.79
CA GLN A 429 14.65 -9.70 -16.38
C GLN A 429 14.35 -8.33 -17.01
N TYR A 430 13.83 -8.32 -18.23
CA TYR A 430 13.56 -7.09 -19.02
C TYR A 430 12.08 -6.69 -19.05
N GLY A 431 11.24 -7.38 -18.28
CA GLY A 431 9.79 -7.20 -18.33
C GLY A 431 9.02 -8.47 -18.02
N ASN A 432 7.72 -8.32 -17.86
CA ASN A 432 6.77 -9.37 -17.58
C ASN A 432 5.93 -9.64 -18.83
N LEU A 433 5.64 -10.90 -19.05
CA LEU A 433 4.81 -11.39 -20.15
C LEU A 433 3.66 -12.21 -19.55
N TYR A 434 2.42 -11.82 -19.83
CA TYR A 434 1.25 -12.64 -19.54
C TYR A 434 0.54 -12.95 -20.84
N THR A 435 0.26 -14.23 -21.07
CA THR A 435 -0.52 -14.68 -22.21
C THR A 435 -1.68 -15.52 -21.71
N GLY A 436 -2.84 -15.36 -22.33
CA GLY A 436 -4.05 -16.07 -21.95
C GLY A 436 -4.89 -16.37 -23.16
N TYR A 437 -5.46 -17.56 -23.21
CA TYR A 437 -6.40 -17.98 -24.22
C TYR A 437 -7.67 -18.46 -23.53
N ALA A 438 -8.81 -17.91 -23.91
CA ALA A 438 -10.13 -18.27 -23.44
C ALA A 438 -11.02 -18.68 -24.61
N TYR A 439 -11.72 -19.79 -24.47
CA TYR A 439 -12.61 -20.36 -25.46
C TYR A 439 -13.97 -20.64 -24.84
N SER A 440 -15.01 -20.06 -25.41
CA SER A 440 -16.41 -20.46 -25.18
C SER A 440 -17.08 -20.84 -26.49
N LYS A 441 -18.33 -21.32 -26.43
CA LYS A 441 -19.12 -21.61 -27.65
C LYS A 441 -19.41 -20.35 -28.47
N SER A 442 -19.54 -19.21 -27.81
CA SER A 442 -19.94 -17.93 -28.42
C SER A 442 -18.76 -17.04 -28.78
N HIS A 443 -17.62 -17.14 -28.07
CA HIS A 443 -16.49 -16.25 -28.26
C HIS A 443 -15.15 -16.97 -28.08
N ARG A 444 -14.12 -16.46 -28.74
CA ARG A 444 -12.73 -16.87 -28.54
C ARG A 444 -11.89 -15.64 -28.30
N GLN A 445 -11.11 -15.64 -27.23
CA GLN A 445 -10.27 -14.51 -26.87
C GLN A 445 -8.84 -14.99 -26.65
N ALA A 446 -7.90 -14.32 -27.30
CA ALA A 446 -6.49 -14.41 -26.99
C ALA A 446 -6.04 -13.06 -26.41
N SER A 447 -5.24 -13.11 -25.35
CA SER A 447 -4.71 -11.94 -24.66
C SER A 447 -3.19 -12.06 -24.55
N LEU A 448 -2.50 -10.95 -24.82
CA LEU A 448 -1.05 -10.82 -24.69
C LEU A 448 -0.80 -9.50 -23.97
N ASN A 449 -0.30 -9.58 -22.74
CA ASN A 449 0.05 -8.43 -21.92
C ASN A 449 1.57 -8.43 -21.72
N LEU A 450 2.22 -7.38 -22.22
CA LEU A 450 3.63 -7.10 -22.00
C LEU A 450 3.73 -5.87 -21.11
N SER A 451 4.47 -5.97 -20.01
CA SER A 451 4.72 -4.84 -19.12
C SER A 451 6.19 -4.80 -18.70
N GLY A 452 6.77 -3.61 -18.62
CA GLY A 452 8.17 -3.42 -18.30
C GLY A 452 8.49 -1.96 -18.08
N GLY A 453 9.74 -1.69 -17.75
CA GLY A 453 10.29 -0.35 -17.60
C GLY A 453 11.50 -0.13 -18.48
N VAL A 454 11.76 1.14 -18.79
CA VAL A 454 12.95 1.58 -19.51
C VAL A 454 13.59 2.69 -18.70
N VAL A 455 14.84 2.51 -18.28
CA VAL A 455 15.59 3.51 -17.52
C VAL A 455 16.73 4.02 -18.38
N ALA A 456 16.69 5.30 -18.73
CA ALA A 456 17.81 6.00 -19.36
C ALA A 456 18.71 6.61 -18.28
N HIS A 457 19.99 6.26 -18.28
CA HIS A 457 20.97 6.75 -17.32
C HIS A 457 22.32 7.02 -18.01
N ARG A 458 23.29 7.58 -17.29
CA ARG A 458 24.63 7.91 -17.83
C ARG A 458 25.36 6.70 -18.45
N GLY A 459 25.00 5.49 -18.02
CA GLY A 459 25.58 4.24 -18.51
C GLY A 459 24.90 3.66 -19.75
N GLY A 460 23.78 4.22 -20.20
CA GLY A 460 23.02 3.71 -21.34
C GLY A 460 21.52 3.62 -21.04
N VAL A 461 20.90 2.57 -21.58
CA VAL A 461 19.49 2.25 -21.36
C VAL A 461 19.41 0.84 -20.82
N THR A 462 18.77 0.70 -19.65
CA THR A 462 18.52 -0.61 -19.03
C THR A 462 17.02 -0.88 -19.04
N LEU A 463 16.64 -2.06 -19.53
CA LEU A 463 15.27 -2.56 -19.48
C LEU A 463 15.01 -3.21 -18.13
N SER A 464 13.78 -3.14 -17.65
CA SER A 464 13.42 -3.65 -16.33
C SER A 464 12.03 -4.25 -16.30
N GLN A 465 11.71 -4.94 -15.21
CA GLN A 465 10.33 -5.14 -14.78
C GLN A 465 9.60 -3.79 -14.56
N PRO A 466 8.25 -3.77 -14.51
CA PRO A 466 7.49 -2.54 -14.29
C PRO A 466 7.99 -1.74 -13.08
N LEU A 467 8.24 -0.45 -13.28
CA LEU A 467 8.87 0.42 -12.29
C LEU A 467 7.83 1.00 -11.32
N GLY A 468 8.19 1.04 -10.04
CA GLY A 468 7.51 1.86 -9.05
C GLY A 468 7.90 3.35 -9.15
N SER A 469 7.36 4.16 -8.25
CA SER A 469 7.68 5.59 -8.18
C SER A 469 9.10 5.87 -7.69
N THR A 470 9.68 4.96 -6.91
CA THR A 470 11.03 5.04 -6.34
C THR A 470 11.71 3.70 -6.58
N PHE A 471 12.90 3.72 -7.16
CA PHE A 471 13.60 2.50 -7.58
C PHE A 471 15.12 2.69 -7.55
N ALA A 472 15.86 1.58 -7.59
CA ALA A 472 17.32 1.61 -7.58
C ALA A 472 17.90 1.07 -8.89
N LEU A 473 18.91 1.77 -9.42
CA LEU A 473 19.73 1.34 -10.55
C LEU A 473 21.00 0.70 -9.99
N VAL A 474 21.15 -0.60 -10.20
CA VAL A 474 22.35 -1.36 -9.82
C VAL A 474 23.35 -1.32 -10.96
N GLU A 475 24.61 -1.08 -10.62
CA GLU A 475 25.77 -1.17 -11.51
C GLU A 475 26.76 -2.16 -10.93
N ALA A 476 27.05 -3.21 -11.69
CA ALA A 476 27.98 -4.28 -11.38
C ALA A 476 28.57 -4.80 -12.71
N LYS A 477 29.63 -4.14 -13.19
CA LYS A 477 30.08 -4.24 -14.60
C LYS A 477 30.48 -5.64 -15.04
N ASP A 478 31.08 -6.41 -14.14
CA ASP A 478 31.64 -7.73 -14.46
C ASP A 478 30.79 -8.89 -13.94
N ALA A 479 29.62 -8.58 -13.34
CA ALA A 479 28.71 -9.53 -12.72
C ALA A 479 27.51 -9.89 -13.62
N GLN A 480 27.72 -10.00 -14.94
CA GLN A 480 26.65 -10.36 -15.88
C GLN A 480 25.93 -11.66 -15.47
N GLY A 481 24.60 -11.63 -15.47
CA GLY A 481 23.75 -12.79 -15.19
C GLY A 481 23.54 -13.07 -13.69
N VAL A 482 24.25 -12.37 -12.80
CA VAL A 482 24.05 -12.45 -11.34
C VAL A 482 22.68 -11.89 -10.97
N GLY A 483 21.93 -12.64 -10.17
CA GLY A 483 20.64 -12.21 -9.64
C GLY A 483 20.75 -11.18 -8.53
N ILE A 484 19.67 -10.44 -8.29
CA ILE A 484 19.52 -9.60 -7.10
C ILE A 484 18.70 -10.38 -6.06
N GLU A 485 19.16 -10.42 -4.80
CA GLU A 485 18.43 -11.12 -3.73
C GLU A 485 17.05 -10.51 -3.51
N ASN A 486 16.07 -11.35 -3.17
CA ASN A 486 14.66 -10.98 -2.96
C ASN A 486 14.00 -10.29 -4.17
N GLN A 487 14.59 -10.41 -5.37
CA GLN A 487 14.06 -9.86 -6.62
C GLN A 487 13.93 -10.95 -7.69
N THR A 488 12.81 -11.67 -7.69
CA THR A 488 12.56 -12.76 -8.64
C THR A 488 12.68 -12.29 -10.09
N GLY A 489 13.53 -12.98 -10.87
CA GLY A 489 13.74 -12.70 -12.28
C GLY A 489 14.64 -11.49 -12.60
N VAL A 490 15.04 -10.66 -11.62
CA VAL A 490 15.91 -9.50 -11.84
C VAL A 490 17.38 -9.94 -11.82
N ARG A 491 18.11 -9.62 -12.88
CA ARG A 491 19.52 -9.99 -13.08
C ARG A 491 20.31 -8.85 -13.71
N ILE A 492 21.62 -8.84 -13.48
CA ILE A 492 22.56 -7.93 -14.14
C ILE A 492 22.59 -8.25 -15.65
N ASP A 493 22.31 -7.23 -16.46
CA ASP A 493 22.31 -7.29 -17.92
C ASP A 493 23.75 -7.40 -18.48
N PRO A 494 23.91 -7.68 -19.79
CA PRO A 494 25.23 -7.74 -20.42
C PRO A 494 26.04 -6.43 -20.41
N PHE A 495 25.42 -5.31 -20.06
CA PHE A 495 26.07 -4.01 -19.93
C PHE A 495 26.49 -3.70 -18.49
N GLY A 496 26.21 -4.62 -17.56
CA GLY A 496 26.58 -4.50 -16.15
C GLY A 496 25.57 -3.73 -15.31
N TYR A 497 24.30 -3.66 -15.73
CA TYR A 497 23.26 -2.93 -15.01
C TYR A 497 22.04 -3.80 -14.71
N ALA A 498 21.35 -3.48 -13.61
CA ALA A 498 20.01 -3.99 -13.34
C ALA A 498 19.18 -2.89 -12.68
N VAL A 499 17.86 -3.06 -12.69
CA VAL A 499 16.96 -2.15 -11.98
C VAL A 499 16.16 -2.95 -10.96
N VAL A 500 16.27 -2.53 -9.69
CA VAL A 500 15.39 -2.99 -8.62
C VAL A 500 14.12 -2.17 -8.71
N PRO A 501 12.98 -2.76 -9.11
CA PRO A 501 11.81 -2.02 -9.59
C PRO A 501 11.10 -1.21 -8.51
N GLN A 502 11.31 -1.53 -7.23
CA GLN A 502 10.67 -0.85 -6.10
C GLN A 502 11.65 -0.64 -4.95
N SER A 503 11.60 0.55 -4.35
CA SER A 503 12.33 0.90 -3.12
C SER A 503 11.43 1.73 -2.22
N VAL A 504 11.57 1.54 -0.90
CA VAL A 504 10.79 2.25 0.11
C VAL A 504 11.41 3.63 0.37
N PRO A 505 10.68 4.73 0.13
CA PRO A 505 11.18 6.09 0.38
C PRO A 505 11.51 6.32 1.86
N TYR A 506 12.55 7.13 2.12
CA TYR A 506 13.00 7.55 3.45
C TYR A 506 13.29 6.39 4.40
N ARG A 507 13.62 5.21 3.86
CA ARG A 507 13.98 3.99 4.61
C ARG A 507 15.26 3.41 4.04
N VAL A 508 15.96 2.63 4.87
CA VAL A 508 17.10 1.83 4.42
C VAL A 508 16.58 0.72 3.51
N ASN A 509 17.10 0.65 2.30
CA ASN A 509 16.85 -0.39 1.32
C ASN A 509 18.19 -1.09 1.05
N SER A 510 18.31 -2.32 1.52
CA SER A 510 19.46 -3.17 1.27
C SER A 510 19.31 -3.85 -0.07
N VAL A 511 20.24 -3.60 -0.98
CA VAL A 511 20.36 -4.27 -2.27
C VAL A 511 21.53 -5.24 -2.18
N ALA A 512 21.29 -6.51 -2.48
CA ALA A 512 22.31 -7.55 -2.42
C ALA A 512 22.38 -8.34 -3.73
N LEU A 513 23.59 -8.63 -4.19
CA LEU A 513 23.84 -9.57 -5.29
C LEU A 513 23.75 -11.00 -4.75
N ASN A 514 23.10 -11.90 -5.49
CA ASN A 514 22.94 -13.30 -5.10
C ASN A 514 24.29 -14.04 -5.21
N PRO A 515 24.93 -14.44 -4.09
CA PRO A 515 26.25 -15.08 -4.13
C PRO A 515 26.23 -16.46 -4.79
N GLN A 516 25.07 -17.12 -4.88
CA GLN A 516 24.95 -18.43 -5.54
C GLN A 516 25.13 -18.36 -7.05
N ASP A 517 24.95 -17.17 -7.64
CA ASP A 517 25.16 -16.94 -9.07
C ASP A 517 26.61 -16.54 -9.39
N PHE A 518 27.49 -16.42 -8.38
CA PHE A 518 28.89 -16.05 -8.59
C PHE A 518 29.65 -17.24 -9.18
N ASP A 519 30.21 -17.03 -10.37
CA ASP A 519 31.12 -18.02 -10.94
C ASP A 519 32.49 -17.99 -10.23
N ALA A 520 33.32 -19.00 -10.49
CA ALA A 520 34.63 -19.15 -9.84
C ALA A 520 35.61 -18.00 -10.12
N PHE A 521 35.27 -17.08 -11.03
CA PHE A 521 36.11 -15.98 -11.44
C PHE A 521 35.55 -14.62 -11.04
N LEU A 522 34.38 -14.56 -10.43
CA LEU A 522 33.77 -13.32 -10.00
C LEU A 522 34.06 -13.09 -8.52
N ASP A 523 34.73 -11.98 -8.23
CA ASP A 523 34.94 -11.50 -6.86
C ASP A 523 34.21 -10.17 -6.65
N VAL A 524 33.49 -10.09 -5.54
CA VAL A 524 32.69 -8.94 -5.14
C VAL A 524 32.97 -8.67 -3.66
N PRO A 525 33.87 -7.73 -3.31
CA PRO A 525 34.28 -7.51 -1.92
C PRO A 525 33.12 -7.15 -0.98
N ASN A 526 32.13 -6.42 -1.50
CA ASN A 526 30.90 -6.11 -0.79
C ASN A 526 29.72 -6.47 -1.70
N ALA A 527 29.09 -7.61 -1.47
CA ALA A 527 27.92 -8.04 -2.23
C ALA A 527 26.60 -7.39 -1.76
N VAL A 528 26.65 -6.53 -0.73
CA VAL A 528 25.49 -5.85 -0.14
C VAL A 528 25.78 -4.34 -0.06
N ALA A 529 24.79 -3.54 -0.42
CA ALA A 529 24.84 -2.09 -0.32
C ALA A 529 23.50 -1.50 0.13
N ASP A 530 23.56 -0.57 1.08
CA ASP A 530 22.39 0.10 1.64
C ASP A 530 22.15 1.46 0.99
N THR A 531 20.88 1.79 0.78
CA THR A 531 20.47 3.11 0.25
C THR A 531 19.27 3.67 0.98
N VAL A 532 19.17 5.00 1.05
CA VAL A 532 18.01 5.71 1.61
C VAL A 532 17.45 6.66 0.55
N PRO A 533 16.61 6.18 -0.39
CA PRO A 533 16.04 7.01 -1.45
C PRO A 533 15.01 7.98 -0.88
N THR A 534 14.92 9.20 -1.43
CA THR A 534 13.73 10.06 -1.23
C THR A 534 12.60 9.59 -2.15
N ARG A 535 11.37 10.01 -1.88
CA ARG A 535 10.22 9.68 -2.76
C ARG A 535 10.50 10.18 -4.19
N GLY A 536 10.35 9.31 -5.18
CA GLY A 536 10.63 9.66 -6.58
C GLY A 536 12.10 9.53 -6.99
N ALA A 537 13.01 9.16 -6.08
CA ALA A 537 14.43 9.08 -6.39
C ALA A 537 14.77 7.81 -7.20
N ILE A 538 15.76 7.97 -8.08
CA ILE A 538 16.46 6.89 -8.76
C ILE A 538 17.84 6.79 -8.11
N THR A 539 18.01 5.83 -7.20
CA THR A 539 19.28 5.69 -6.48
C THR A 539 20.23 4.77 -7.25
N ARG A 540 21.45 5.23 -7.49
CA ARG A 540 22.50 4.39 -8.07
C ARG A 540 23.19 3.58 -6.97
N VAL A 541 23.16 2.26 -7.09
CA VAL A 541 23.87 1.30 -6.24
C VAL A 541 25.01 0.73 -7.07
N ARG A 542 26.25 0.93 -6.62
CA ARG A 542 27.43 0.43 -7.33
C ARG A 542 28.08 -0.67 -6.53
N PHE A 543 28.31 -1.80 -7.19
CA PHE A 543 29.15 -2.89 -6.70
C PHE A 543 30.47 -2.87 -7.45
N ASP A 544 31.57 -2.91 -6.72
CA ASP A 544 32.88 -3.13 -7.32
C ASP A 544 33.02 -4.64 -7.58
N THR A 545 33.11 -4.99 -8.85
CA THR A 545 33.20 -6.36 -9.35
C THR A 545 34.57 -6.55 -9.97
N PHE A 546 35.20 -7.69 -9.72
CA PHE A 546 36.50 -8.03 -10.30
C PHE A 546 36.40 -9.41 -10.93
N ARG A 547 36.87 -9.56 -12.18
CA ARG A 547 36.94 -10.87 -12.84
C ARG A 547 38.35 -11.43 -12.84
N GLY A 548 38.61 -12.38 -11.97
CA GLY A 548 39.93 -12.92 -11.78
C GLY A 548 39.95 -14.29 -11.12
N TYR A 549 41.13 -14.89 -11.03
CA TYR A 549 41.32 -16.08 -10.23
C TYR A 549 41.46 -15.64 -8.77
N SER A 550 40.61 -16.15 -7.89
CA SER A 550 40.86 -16.08 -6.46
C SER A 550 41.88 -17.16 -6.10
N VAL A 551 43.04 -16.74 -5.60
CA VAL A 551 44.13 -17.65 -5.22
C VAL A 551 44.50 -17.43 -3.77
N LEU A 552 44.73 -18.54 -3.08
CA LEU A 552 45.33 -18.57 -1.76
C LEU A 552 46.83 -18.81 -1.94
N ILE A 553 47.65 -17.87 -1.52
CA ILE A 553 49.11 -17.91 -1.69
C ILE A 553 49.74 -18.19 -0.34
N HIS A 554 50.54 -19.26 -0.27
CA HIS A 554 51.49 -19.45 0.82
C HIS A 554 52.86 -18.94 0.37
N THR A 555 53.41 -17.97 1.09
CA THR A 555 54.73 -17.42 0.78
C THR A 555 55.51 -17.16 2.05
N THR A 556 56.82 -17.18 1.91
CA THR A 556 57.80 -16.89 2.95
C THR A 556 58.68 -15.73 2.48
N LEU A 557 59.12 -14.90 3.41
CA LEU A 557 60.10 -13.85 3.16
C LEU A 557 61.47 -14.48 2.84
N ALA A 558 62.39 -13.67 2.31
CA ALA A 558 63.74 -14.13 1.95
C ALA A 558 64.53 -14.72 3.13
N ASP A 559 64.14 -14.39 4.36
CA ASP A 559 64.71 -14.91 5.61
C ASP A 559 64.00 -16.16 6.15
N GLY A 560 62.99 -16.68 5.42
CA GLY A 560 62.19 -17.84 5.81
C GLY A 560 61.04 -17.54 6.78
N SER A 561 60.86 -16.28 7.22
CA SER A 561 59.76 -15.88 8.10
C SER A 561 58.46 -15.62 7.32
N TYR A 562 57.32 -15.65 8.01
CA TYR A 562 56.03 -15.34 7.42
C TYR A 562 55.76 -13.83 7.45
N PRO A 563 55.15 -13.27 6.40
CA PRO A 563 54.70 -11.88 6.41
C PRO A 563 53.74 -11.61 7.57
N PRO A 564 53.81 -10.41 8.19
CA PRO A 564 53.03 -10.13 9.38
C PRO A 564 51.53 -10.07 9.07
N LEU A 565 50.71 -10.53 10.04
CA LEU A 565 49.25 -10.46 9.98
C LEU A 565 48.80 -9.02 9.70
N GLY A 566 47.90 -8.85 8.72
CA GLY A 566 47.37 -7.54 8.34
C GLY A 566 48.27 -6.74 7.39
N ALA A 567 49.36 -7.32 6.88
CA ALA A 567 50.07 -6.73 5.74
C ALA A 567 49.14 -6.72 4.50
N GLU A 568 49.16 -5.61 3.77
CA GLU A 568 48.38 -5.43 2.56
C GLU A 568 49.12 -5.94 1.33
N LEU A 569 48.38 -6.62 0.45
CA LEU A 569 48.90 -7.15 -0.80
C LEU A 569 48.48 -6.25 -1.95
N TYR A 570 49.47 -5.66 -2.61
CA TYR A 570 49.29 -4.79 -3.76
C TYR A 570 49.59 -5.53 -5.06
N ARG A 571 48.76 -5.33 -6.07
CA ARG A 571 49.11 -5.69 -7.46
C ARG A 571 50.26 -4.81 -7.95
N ALA A 572 50.93 -5.25 -9.01
CA ALA A 572 51.89 -4.42 -9.75
C ALA A 572 51.28 -3.11 -10.29
N SER A 573 49.95 -3.05 -10.44
CA SER A 573 49.18 -1.85 -10.81
C SER A 573 48.92 -0.87 -9.65
N GLY A 574 49.32 -1.21 -8.42
CA GLY A 574 49.15 -0.36 -7.23
C GLY A 574 47.78 -0.46 -6.54
N ILE A 575 46.93 -1.41 -6.92
CA ILE A 575 45.62 -1.65 -6.28
C ILE A 575 45.78 -2.71 -5.18
N SER A 576 45.33 -2.40 -3.96
CA SER A 576 45.32 -3.34 -2.82
C SER A 576 44.18 -4.35 -2.99
N ASN A 577 44.52 -5.64 -2.96
CA ASN A 577 43.64 -6.74 -3.39
C ASN A 577 43.69 -7.98 -2.47
N GLY A 578 44.24 -7.85 -1.27
CA GLY A 578 44.35 -8.95 -0.31
C GLY A 578 45.00 -8.54 1.01
N LEU A 579 44.80 -9.36 2.04
CA LEU A 579 45.40 -9.21 3.37
C LEU A 579 46.10 -10.51 3.77
N VAL A 580 47.21 -10.38 4.49
CA VAL A 580 47.90 -11.52 5.08
C VAL A 580 47.15 -12.01 6.32
N GLY A 581 46.72 -13.26 6.29
CA GLY A 581 46.08 -13.98 7.39
C GLY A 581 47.10 -14.67 8.32
N ARG A 582 46.60 -15.54 9.22
CA ARG A 582 47.43 -16.06 10.32
C ARG A 582 48.53 -17.05 9.87
N GLU A 583 48.39 -17.67 8.70
CA GLU A 583 49.41 -18.56 8.07
C GLU A 583 49.34 -18.59 6.52
N GLU A 584 48.48 -17.76 5.92
CA GLU A 584 48.13 -17.82 4.49
C GLU A 584 47.79 -16.41 3.99
N MET A 585 47.97 -16.17 2.68
CA MET A 585 47.53 -14.94 2.01
C MET A 585 46.34 -15.24 1.12
N SER A 586 45.28 -14.43 1.18
CA SER A 586 44.20 -14.49 0.18
C SER A 586 44.33 -13.31 -0.79
N MET A 587 44.26 -13.58 -2.09
CA MET A 587 44.34 -12.55 -3.13
C MET A 587 43.40 -12.86 -4.29
N SER A 588 42.66 -11.85 -4.74
CA SER A 588 41.85 -11.88 -5.96
C SER A 588 42.63 -11.29 -7.13
N ALA A 589 42.95 -12.11 -8.13
CA ALA A 589 43.84 -11.76 -9.25
C ALA A 589 43.09 -11.66 -10.59
N GLU A 590 42.76 -10.43 -11.02
CA GLU A 590 42.39 -10.17 -12.43
C GLU A 590 43.61 -10.43 -13.31
N SER A 591 43.46 -11.38 -14.23
CA SER A 591 44.42 -11.70 -15.28
C SER A 591 45.89 -11.72 -14.83
N ILE A 592 46.36 -12.88 -14.38
CA ILE A 592 47.80 -13.16 -14.27
C ILE A 592 48.37 -13.15 -15.70
N GLN A 593 48.88 -12.00 -16.17
CA GLN A 593 49.92 -12.03 -17.19
C GLN A 593 51.22 -12.36 -16.49
N ALA A 594 51.62 -13.62 -16.58
CA ALA A 594 52.97 -14.07 -16.26
C ALA A 594 53.95 -13.35 -17.21
N LYS A 595 54.45 -12.19 -16.79
CA LYS A 595 55.70 -11.65 -17.33
C LYS A 595 56.82 -12.18 -16.45
N ASN A 596 57.61 -13.09 -17.03
CA ASN A 596 58.89 -13.58 -16.52
C ASN A 596 59.61 -12.55 -15.65
N CYS A 597 59.62 -12.77 -14.33
CA CYS A 597 60.67 -12.23 -13.48
C CYS A 597 61.73 -13.33 -13.33
N ARG A 598 62.91 -13.02 -13.86
CA ARG A 598 64.17 -13.69 -13.51
C ARG A 598 64.67 -13.18 -12.17
#